data_AF-A0A9D3V630-F1
#
_entry.id   AF-A0A9D3V630-F1
#
_cell.length_a   1.000
_cell.length_b   1.000
_cell.length_c   1.000
_cell.angle_alpha   90.00
_cell.angle_beta   90.00
_cell.angle_gamma   90.00
#
_symmetry.space_group_name_H-M   'P 1'
#
loop_
_entity.id
_entity.type
_entity.pdbx_description
1 polymer ?
#
loop_
_entity_poly.entity_id
_entity_poly.type
_entity_poly.pdbx_seq_one_letter_code
_entity_poly.pdbx_strand_id
1 'polypeptide(L)'
;MGGILYLIAQNKVDRGRSYCSRIQRYNLTIEHHYQFDIFIAGIGSLLKEMNSRFNDEVAELLVLSSVLDPHDKYKTFRVEDICKLMNDFYPNDFMEQEKLHMNIQLEHFQLDVYQSTKL
;
A
#
# COMPACT_ATOMS: atom_id res chain seq x y z
N MET A 1 35.16 -25.43 -55.02
CA MET A 1 34.84 -23.99 -54.87
C MET A 1 33.62 -23.70 -53.96
N GLY A 2 32.77 -24.68 -53.59
CA GLY A 2 31.55 -24.41 -52.81
C GLY A 2 31.68 -24.27 -51.28
N GLY A 3 32.74 -24.79 -50.65
CA GLY A 3 32.86 -24.83 -49.18
C GLY A 3 33.14 -23.48 -48.51
N ILE A 4 33.93 -22.61 -49.16
CA ILE A 4 34.26 -21.28 -48.60
C ILE A 4 33.03 -20.37 -48.61
N LEU A 5 32.22 -20.43 -49.68
CA LEU A 5 30.96 -19.68 -49.77
C LEU A 5 29.96 -20.12 -48.69
N TYR A 6 29.89 -21.43 -48.38
CA TYR A 6 29.04 -21.96 -47.32
C TYR A 6 29.43 -21.43 -45.92
N LEU A 7 30.72 -21.43 -45.60
CA LEU A 7 31.22 -20.90 -44.32
C LEU A 7 30.97 -19.40 -44.17
N ILE A 8 31.13 -18.61 -45.23
CA ILE A 8 30.83 -17.17 -45.21
C ILE A 8 29.33 -16.93 -44.99
N ALA A 9 28.47 -17.74 -45.62
CA ALA A 9 27.03 -17.65 -45.45
C ALA A 9 26.58 -17.99 -44.02
N GLN A 10 27.09 -19.10 -43.45
CA GLN A 10 26.80 -19.47 -42.05
C GLN A 10 27.26 -18.40 -41.07
N ASN A 11 28.48 -17.87 -41.24
CA ASN A 11 29.01 -16.85 -40.33
C ASN A 11 28.22 -15.52 -40.40
N LYS A 12 27.63 -15.17 -41.55
CA LYS A 12 26.71 -14.02 -41.66
C LYS A 12 25.35 -14.28 -41.02
N VAL A 13 24.81 -15.49 -41.15
CA VAL A 13 23.56 -15.90 -40.47
C VAL A 13 23.75 -15.93 -38.96
N ASP A 14 24.86 -16.49 -38.46
CA ASP A 14 25.19 -16.56 -37.04
C ASP A 14 25.43 -15.16 -36.45
N ARG A 15 26.12 -14.27 -37.19
CA ARG A 15 26.26 -12.86 -36.82
C ARG A 15 24.91 -12.13 -36.79
N GLY A 16 24.04 -12.39 -37.77
CA GLY A 16 22.68 -11.82 -37.80
C GLY A 16 21.81 -12.31 -36.63
N ARG A 17 21.92 -13.59 -36.27
CA ARG A 17 21.20 -14.19 -35.13
C ARG A 17 21.74 -13.69 -33.79
N SER A 18 23.06 -13.57 -33.65
CA SER A 18 23.71 -12.99 -32.48
C SER A 18 23.33 -11.52 -32.31
N TYR A 19 23.36 -10.73 -33.38
CA TYR A 19 22.93 -9.33 -33.36
C TYR A 19 21.46 -9.17 -32.97
N CYS A 20 20.56 -9.95 -33.58
CA CYS A 20 19.12 -9.92 -33.26
C CYS A 20 18.83 -10.35 -31.81
N SER A 21 19.52 -11.38 -31.30
CA SER A 21 19.38 -11.82 -29.89
C SER A 21 19.92 -10.79 -28.89
N ARG A 22 20.99 -10.06 -29.22
CA ARG A 22 21.50 -8.94 -28.40
C ARG A 22 20.55 -7.76 -28.39
N ILE A 23 19.92 -7.43 -29.52
CA ILE A 23 18.88 -6.39 -29.59
C ILE A 23 17.64 -6.80 -28.80
N GLN A 24 17.17 -8.04 -28.92
CA GLN A 24 16.04 -8.52 -28.11
C GLN A 24 16.34 -8.46 -26.61
N ARG A 25 17.55 -8.87 -26.19
CA ARG A 25 17.98 -8.75 -24.80
C ARG A 25 18.07 -7.29 -24.34
N TYR A 26 18.64 -6.40 -25.15
CA TYR A 26 18.75 -4.98 -24.86
C TYR A 26 17.36 -4.32 -24.74
N ASN A 27 16.45 -4.61 -25.68
CA ASN A 27 15.07 -4.13 -25.65
C ASN A 27 14.31 -4.68 -24.44
N LEU A 28 14.49 -5.95 -24.07
CA LEU A 28 13.91 -6.54 -22.87
C LEU A 28 14.43 -5.81 -21.62
N THR A 29 15.74 -5.59 -21.50
CA THR A 29 16.34 -4.88 -20.37
C THR A 29 15.85 -3.43 -20.27
N ILE A 30 15.70 -2.74 -21.41
CA ILE A 30 15.16 -1.39 -21.47
C ILE A 30 13.68 -1.34 -21.12
N GLU A 31 12.88 -2.26 -21.66
CA GLU A 31 11.45 -2.34 -21.38
C GLU A 31 11.23 -2.57 -19.88
N HIS A 32 11.98 -3.48 -19.25
CA HIS A 32 11.92 -3.71 -17.81
C HIS A 32 12.40 -2.49 -17.01
N HIS A 33 13.43 -1.78 -17.50
CA HIS A 33 13.88 -0.54 -16.88
C HIS A 33 12.79 0.54 -16.93
N TYR A 34 12.15 0.76 -18.08
CA TYR A 34 11.06 1.72 -18.23
C TYR A 34 9.81 1.30 -17.45
N GLN A 35 9.44 0.02 -17.44
CA GLN A 35 8.32 -0.47 -16.65
C GLN A 35 8.55 -0.25 -15.15
N PHE A 36 9.76 -0.54 -14.68
CA PHE A 36 10.15 -0.27 -13.29
C PHE A 36 10.15 1.23 -12.99
N ASP A 37 10.73 2.05 -13.86
CA ASP A 37 10.80 3.50 -13.66
C ASP A 37 9.39 4.15 -13.67
N ILE A 38 8.50 3.72 -14.57
CA ILE A 38 7.11 4.16 -14.61
C ILE A 38 6.38 3.74 -13.32
N PHE A 39 6.60 2.51 -12.85
CA PHE A 39 6.00 2.02 -11.61
C PHE A 39 6.48 2.81 -10.39
N ILE A 40 7.79 3.05 -10.27
CA ILE A 40 8.38 3.85 -9.19
C ILE A 40 7.91 5.30 -9.26
N ALA A 41 7.84 5.89 -10.45
CA ALA A 41 7.26 7.22 -10.64
C ALA A 41 5.79 7.28 -10.23
N GLY A 42 5.01 6.23 -10.55
CA GLY A 42 3.62 6.07 -10.12
C GLY A 42 3.49 6.00 -8.60
N ILE A 43 4.28 5.16 -7.93
CA ILE A 43 4.33 5.08 -6.45
C ILE A 43 4.72 6.44 -5.86
N GLY A 44 5.74 7.09 -6.40
CA GLY A 44 6.18 8.41 -5.95
C GLY A 44 5.08 9.46 -6.07
N SER A 45 4.32 9.45 -7.15
CA SER A 45 3.17 10.34 -7.34
C SER A 45 2.06 10.07 -6.33
N LEU A 46 1.72 8.80 -6.10
CA LEU A 46 0.71 8.41 -5.11
C LEU A 46 1.13 8.81 -3.69
N LEU A 47 2.38 8.56 -3.31
CA LEU A 47 2.92 8.98 -2.01
C LEU A 47 2.86 10.50 -1.84
N LYS A 48 3.23 11.25 -2.88
CA LYS A 48 3.16 12.71 -2.86
C LYS A 48 1.72 13.19 -2.69
N GLU A 49 0.78 12.59 -3.41
CA GLU A 49 -0.64 12.94 -3.32
C GLU A 49 -1.21 12.60 -1.94
N MET A 50 -0.90 11.42 -1.40
CA MET A 50 -1.28 11.03 -0.05
C MET A 50 -0.73 12.00 0.99
N ASN A 51 0.57 12.30 0.96
CA ASN A 51 1.18 13.26 1.88
C ASN A 51 0.62 14.68 1.73
N SER A 52 0.11 15.04 0.55
CA SER A 52 -0.53 16.34 0.35
C SER A 52 -1.97 16.40 0.88
N ARG A 53 -2.68 15.27 0.88
CA ARG A 53 -4.09 15.18 1.29
C ARG A 53 -4.27 14.81 2.75
N PHE A 54 -3.38 13.96 3.26
CA PHE A 54 -3.37 13.48 4.63
C PHE A 54 -2.20 14.15 5.34
N ASN A 55 -2.46 15.33 5.91
CA ASN A 55 -1.54 15.89 6.88
C ASN A 55 -1.52 15.01 8.15
N ASP A 56 -0.61 15.30 9.08
CA ASP A 56 -0.43 14.48 10.29
C ASP A 56 -1.74 14.32 11.09
N GLU A 57 -2.56 15.37 11.14
CA GLU A 57 -3.84 15.38 11.85
C GLU A 57 -4.87 14.45 11.19
N VAL A 58 -5.05 14.51 9.86
CA VAL A 58 -5.99 13.61 9.15
C VAL A 58 -5.45 12.18 9.15
N ALA A 59 -4.13 11.98 9.09
CA ALA A 59 -3.53 10.66 9.21
C ALA A 59 -3.81 10.05 10.59
N GLU A 60 -3.66 10.83 11.66
CA GLU A 60 -4.00 10.41 13.02
C GLU A 60 -5.50 10.10 13.17
N LEU A 61 -6.39 10.95 12.63
CA LEU A 61 -7.83 10.69 12.60
C LEU A 61 -8.16 9.34 11.95
N LEU A 62 -7.53 9.02 10.83
CA LEU A 62 -7.73 7.75 10.12
C LEU A 62 -7.23 6.56 10.93
N VAL A 63 -6.06 6.67 11.57
CA VAL A 63 -5.51 5.63 12.43
C VAL A 63 -6.43 5.37 13.62
N LEU A 64 -6.89 6.42 14.32
CA LEU A 64 -7.83 6.30 15.43
C LEU A 64 -9.17 5.71 14.97
N SER A 65 -9.64 6.06 13.78
CA SER A 65 -10.89 5.52 13.22
C SER A 65 -10.76 4.05 12.80
N SER A 66 -9.54 3.59 12.44
CA SER A 66 -9.31 2.22 11.96
C SER A 66 -9.59 1.14 13.02
N VAL A 67 -9.57 1.50 14.31
CA VAL A 67 -9.86 0.57 15.41
C VAL A 67 -11.35 0.14 15.45
N LEU A 68 -12.20 0.82 14.67
CA LEU A 68 -13.62 0.49 14.47
C LEU A 68 -13.85 -0.45 13.28
N ASP A 69 -12.81 -1.12 12.76
CA ASP A 69 -12.94 -2.07 11.67
C ASP A 69 -13.64 -3.38 12.12
N PRO A 70 -14.84 -3.69 11.62
CA PRO A 70 -15.52 -4.94 11.95
C PRO A 70 -14.87 -6.18 11.32
N HIS A 71 -14.04 -6.03 10.28
CA HIS A 71 -13.50 -7.15 9.50
C HIS A 71 -12.64 -8.09 10.34
N ASP A 72 -11.85 -7.55 11.28
CA ASP A 72 -11.00 -8.35 12.15
C ASP A 72 -11.67 -8.73 13.49
N LYS A 73 -12.98 -8.51 13.62
CA LYS A 73 -13.75 -8.57 14.89
C LYS A 73 -13.30 -7.52 15.90
N TYR A 74 -12.91 -6.33 15.46
CA TYR A 74 -12.46 -5.23 16.32
C TYR A 74 -11.24 -5.61 17.18
N LYS A 75 -10.34 -6.46 16.69
CA LYS A 75 -9.20 -6.97 17.48
C LYS A 75 -8.26 -5.86 17.96
N THR A 76 -8.19 -4.77 17.20
CA THR A 76 -7.36 -3.61 17.48
C THR A 76 -8.10 -2.54 18.29
N PHE A 77 -9.35 -2.79 18.67
CA PHE A 77 -10.17 -1.84 19.42
C PHE A 77 -9.59 -1.53 20.79
N ARG A 78 -9.47 -0.23 21.07
CA ARG A 78 -9.04 0.31 22.36
C ARG A 78 -9.90 1.50 22.73
N VAL A 79 -10.42 1.49 23.96
CA VAL A 79 -11.25 2.58 24.49
C VAL A 79 -10.50 3.92 24.42
N GLU A 80 -9.21 3.91 24.74
CA GLU A 80 -8.39 5.13 24.74
C GLU A 80 -8.35 5.82 23.36
N ASP A 81 -8.29 5.04 22.28
CA ASP A 81 -8.17 5.57 20.92
C ASP A 81 -9.49 6.23 20.47
N ILE A 82 -10.64 5.66 20.87
CA ILE A 82 -11.96 6.26 20.62
C ILE A 82 -12.20 7.49 21.52
N CYS A 83 -11.76 7.44 22.79
CA CYS A 83 -11.83 8.60 23.67
C CYS A 83 -11.02 9.76 23.09
N LYS A 84 -9.84 9.47 22.53
CA LYS A 84 -9.01 10.47 21.86
C LYS A 84 -9.70 11.04 20.63
N LEU A 85 -10.31 10.19 19.79
CA LEU A 85 -11.10 10.62 18.64
C LEU A 85 -12.20 11.63 19.04
N MET A 86 -12.96 11.28 20.07
CA MET A 86 -14.06 12.10 20.59
C MET A 86 -13.57 13.43 21.18
N ASN A 87 -12.47 13.41 21.94
CA ASN A 87 -11.98 14.60 22.63
C ASN A 87 -11.19 15.55 21.74
N ASP A 88 -10.37 15.02 20.83
CA ASP A 88 -9.43 15.82 20.05
C ASP A 88 -10.05 16.25 18.71
N PHE A 89 -10.81 15.37 18.05
CA PHE A 89 -11.34 15.63 16.71
C PHE A 89 -12.82 16.03 16.70
N TYR A 90 -13.60 15.61 17.70
CA TYR A 90 -15.03 15.92 17.81
C TYR A 90 -15.43 16.55 19.17
N PRO A 91 -14.66 17.51 19.73
CA PRO A 91 -14.89 18.03 21.09
C PRO A 91 -16.25 18.69 21.29
N ASN A 92 -16.84 19.25 20.21
CA ASN A 92 -18.09 20.00 20.24
C ASN A 92 -19.33 19.15 19.92
N ASP A 93 -19.14 17.92 19.46
CA ASP A 93 -20.24 17.03 19.07
C ASP A 93 -20.82 16.28 20.27
N PHE A 94 -20.14 16.32 21.42
CA PHE A 94 -20.51 15.61 22.64
C PHE A 94 -20.46 16.52 23.86
N MET A 95 -21.51 16.49 24.68
CA MET A 95 -21.48 17.06 26.02
C MET A 95 -20.64 16.18 26.97
N GLU A 96 -20.09 16.77 28.04
CA GLU A 96 -19.27 16.03 29.01
C GLU A 96 -19.99 14.82 29.64
N GLN A 97 -21.31 14.92 29.85
CA GLN A 97 -22.12 13.80 30.32
C GLN A 97 -22.23 12.68 29.28
N GLU A 98 -22.33 13.02 27.99
CA GLU A 98 -22.39 12.04 26.90
C GLU A 98 -21.03 11.35 26.74
N LYS A 99 -19.93 12.10 26.87
CA LYS A 99 -18.57 11.54 26.88
C LYS A 99 -18.37 10.53 28.01
N LEU A 100 -18.79 10.89 29.23
CA LEU A 100 -18.72 9.97 30.38
C LEU A 100 -19.55 8.71 30.16
N HIS A 101 -20.77 8.87 29.65
CA HIS A 101 -21.64 7.74 29.34
C HIS A 101 -21.03 6.83 28.26
N MET A 102 -20.47 7.44 27.21
CA MET A 102 -19.84 6.73 26.10
C MET A 102 -18.63 5.91 26.58
N ASN A 103 -17.80 6.43 27.48
CA ASN A 103 -16.68 5.68 28.06
C ASN A 103 -17.14 4.36 28.70
N ILE A 104 -18.23 4.38 29.46
CA ILE A 104 -18.79 3.18 30.08
C ILE A 104 -19.26 2.17 29.01
N GLN A 105 -19.90 2.66 27.94
CA GLN A 105 -20.34 1.80 26.83
C GLN A 105 -19.16 1.18 26.08
N LEU A 106 -18.10 1.95 25.85
CA LEU A 106 -16.90 1.48 25.15
C LEU A 106 -16.15 0.43 25.98
N GLU A 107 -16.08 0.59 27.31
CA GLU A 107 -15.49 -0.42 28.21
C GLU A 107 -16.24 -1.75 28.13
N HIS A 108 -17.58 -1.72 28.15
CA HIS A 108 -18.39 -2.93 27.97
C HIS A 108 -18.16 -3.57 26.59
N PHE A 109 -18.15 -2.76 25.53
CA PHE A 109 -17.89 -3.26 24.18
C PHE A 109 -16.51 -3.92 24.07
N GLN A 110 -15.47 -3.35 24.67
CA GLN A 110 -14.13 -3.94 24.67
C GLN A 110 -14.11 -5.32 25.35
N LEU A 111 -14.86 -5.48 26.44
CA LEU A 111 -15.01 -6.78 27.12
C LEU A 111 -15.70 -7.80 26.20
N ASP A 112 -16.75 -7.41 25.49
CA ASP A 112 -17.48 -8.27 24.56
C ASP A 112 -16.59 -8.70 23.38
N VAL A 113 -15.80 -7.77 22.82
CA VAL A 113 -14.81 -8.06 21.78
C VAL A 113 -13.77 -9.07 22.26
N TYR A 114 -13.25 -8.89 23.48
CA TYR A 114 -12.26 -9.80 24.05
C TYR A 114 -12.83 -11.20 24.31
N GLN A 115 -14.08 -11.29 24.78
CA GLN A 115 -14.77 -12.56 25.00
C GLN A 115 -15.06 -13.28 23.67
N SER A 116 -15.51 -12.56 22.64
CA SER A 116 -15.81 -13.13 21.33
C SER A 116 -14.57 -13.59 20.54
N THR A 117 -13.39 -13.05 20.88
CA THR A 117 -12.10 -13.44 20.28
C THR A 117 -11.51 -14.70 20.91
N LYS A 118 -11.95 -15.08 22.12
CA LYS A 118 -11.51 -16.31 22.81
C LYS A 118 -12.21 -17.60 22.36
N LEU A 119 -13.23 -17.48 21.51
CA LEU A 119 -13.97 -18.59 20.90
C LEU A 119 -13.43 -18.92 19.51
#